data_AF-A0A0D0VWQ1-F1
#
_entry.id   AF-A0A0D0VWQ1-F1
#
_cell.length_a   1.000
_cell.length_b   1.000
_cell.length_c   1.000
_cell.angle_alpha   90.00
_cell.angle_beta   90.00
_cell.angle_gamma   90.00
#
_symmetry.space_group_name_H-M   'P 1'
#
loop_
_entity.id
_entity.type
_entity.pdbx_description
1 polymer ?
#
loop_
_entity_poly.entity_id
_entity_poly.type
_entity_poly.pdbx_seq_one_letter_code
_entity_poly.pdbx_strand_id
1 'polypeptide(L)'
;MIPEEDRPAPWLSGYGSIEADIRQMREFADKLQAEVERNYAPHLSYIADDMKAQIPNPADAFVELVQFLKAHNETQQATATMVWSVGGATGHLAAAAGRIATQYADSDAFSAARVSDVERALANPGGAGQGRPRPALPDPTGPDSGPGRAVLP
;
A
#
# COMPACT_ATOMS: atom_id res chain seq x y z
N MET A 1 -25.90 1.64 20.11
CA MET A 1 -25.58 2.92 19.46
C MET A 1 -24.06 3.07 19.56
N ILE A 2 -23.35 3.14 18.44
CA ILE A 2 -21.89 3.32 18.44
C ILE A 2 -21.60 4.81 18.69
N PRO A 3 -20.67 5.18 19.59
CA PRO A 3 -20.24 6.57 19.80
C PRO A 3 -19.85 7.24 18.48
N GLU A 4 -20.06 8.56 18.34
CA GLU A 4 -19.73 9.31 17.10
C GLU A 4 -18.25 9.15 16.69
N GLU A 5 -17.37 8.91 17.66
CA GLU A 5 -15.91 8.74 17.51
C GLU A 5 -15.50 7.39 16.90
N ASP A 6 -16.34 6.36 17.08
CA ASP A 6 -16.10 5.00 16.56
C ASP A 6 -16.76 4.78 15.19
N ARG A 7 -17.33 5.83 14.61
CA ARG A 7 -17.89 5.74 13.26
C ARG A 7 -16.76 5.73 12.24
N PRO A 8 -16.85 4.87 11.21
CA PRO A 8 -15.95 4.97 10.07
C PRO A 8 -16.07 6.38 9.50
N ALA A 9 -14.93 6.99 9.17
CA ALA A 9 -14.87 8.38 8.75
C ALA A 9 -15.91 8.64 7.63
N PRO A 10 -16.63 9.78 7.62
CA PRO A 10 -17.78 9.99 6.73
C PRO A 10 -17.48 9.82 5.23
N TRP A 11 -16.22 9.91 4.82
CA TRP A 11 -15.77 9.66 3.46
C TRP A 11 -15.69 8.17 3.07
N LEU A 12 -15.79 7.25 4.04
CA LEU A 12 -15.79 5.79 3.84
C LEU A 12 -17.19 5.19 3.63
N SER A 13 -18.28 5.96 3.82
CA SER A 13 -19.65 5.43 3.87
C SER A 13 -20.22 4.93 2.52
N GLY A 14 -19.44 4.97 1.44
CA GLY A 14 -19.84 4.56 0.09
C GLY A 14 -19.11 3.34 -0.48
N TYR A 15 -18.14 2.76 0.24
CA TYR A 15 -17.37 1.61 -0.26
C TYR A 15 -18.18 0.31 -0.08
N GLY A 16 -19.06 0.02 -1.05
CA GLY A 16 -19.50 -1.34 -1.31
C GLY A 16 -18.32 -2.22 -1.72
N SER A 17 -18.45 -3.53 -1.48
CA SER A 17 -17.49 -4.61 -1.78
C SER A 17 -16.42 -4.23 -2.81
N ILE A 18 -15.14 -4.28 -2.40
CA ILE A 18 -13.94 -4.08 -3.23
C ILE A 18 -13.84 -5.24 -4.23
N GLU A 19 -14.76 -5.29 -5.19
CA GLU A 19 -14.64 -6.11 -6.38
C GLU A 19 -13.72 -5.33 -7.33
N ALA A 20 -12.42 -5.35 -7.00
CA ALA A 20 -11.25 -4.91 -7.76
C ALA A 20 -11.41 -3.73 -8.74
N ASP A 21 -12.01 -2.60 -8.34
CA ASP A 21 -11.85 -1.38 -9.12
C ASP A 21 -10.48 -0.75 -8.81
N ILE A 22 -9.47 -1.18 -9.57
CA ILE A 22 -8.08 -0.72 -9.50
C ILE A 22 -7.97 0.81 -9.58
N ARG A 23 -8.90 1.46 -10.31
CA ARG A 23 -8.94 2.93 -10.41
C ARG A 23 -9.37 3.55 -9.09
N GLN A 24 -10.34 2.96 -8.40
CA GLN A 24 -10.77 3.42 -7.07
C GLN A 24 -9.67 3.23 -6.02
N MET A 25 -8.87 2.17 -6.12
CA MET A 25 -7.74 1.97 -5.19
C MET A 25 -6.62 2.98 -5.40
N ARG A 26 -6.36 3.38 -6.66
CA ARG A 26 -5.42 4.47 -6.97
C ARG A 26 -5.95 5.81 -6.50
N GLU A 27 -7.21 6.10 -6.79
CA GLU A 27 -7.86 7.34 -6.35
C GLU A 27 -7.91 7.45 -4.82
N PHE A 28 -8.15 6.33 -4.13
CA PHE A 28 -8.05 6.24 -2.68
C PHE A 28 -6.65 6.57 -2.17
N ALA A 29 -5.61 5.97 -2.77
CA ALA A 29 -4.22 6.23 -2.39
C ALA A 29 -3.86 7.70 -2.57
N ASP A 30 -4.23 8.29 -3.71
CA ASP A 30 -3.96 9.70 -4.02
C ASP A 30 -4.71 10.65 -3.06
N LYS A 31 -5.97 10.34 -2.73
CA LYS A 31 -6.74 11.12 -1.74
C LYS A 31 -6.13 11.03 -0.35
N LEU A 32 -5.71 9.83 0.05
CA LEU A 32 -5.10 9.58 1.35
C LEU A 32 -3.76 10.32 1.50
N GLN A 33 -2.94 10.28 0.45
CA GLN A 33 -1.70 11.06 0.36
C GLN A 33 -1.97 12.57 0.46
N ALA A 34 -2.94 13.06 -0.31
CA ALA A 34 -3.30 14.48 -0.33
C ALA A 34 -3.84 14.97 1.02
N GLU A 35 -4.62 14.15 1.73
CA GLU A 35 -5.11 14.45 3.07
C GLU A 35 -3.93 14.60 4.06
N VAL A 36 -2.97 13.68 4.02
CA VAL A 36 -1.78 13.76 4.87
C VAL A 36 -0.97 15.01 4.54
N GLU A 37 -0.70 15.28 3.28
CA GLU A 37 0.16 16.40 2.87
C GLU A 37 -0.47 17.77 3.12
N ARG A 38 -1.79 17.90 2.89
CA ARG A 38 -2.49 19.20 2.94
C ARG A 38 -3.10 19.51 4.29
N ASN A 39 -3.60 18.49 4.99
CA ASN A 39 -4.38 18.68 6.21
C ASN A 39 -3.63 18.16 7.44
N TYR A 40 -2.94 17.02 7.37
CA TYR A 40 -2.29 16.46 8.55
C TYR A 40 -0.90 17.05 8.84
N ALA A 41 0.03 16.93 7.88
CA ALA A 41 1.44 17.29 8.02
C ALA A 41 1.67 18.77 8.39
N PRO A 42 0.95 19.75 7.83
CA PRO A 42 1.14 21.16 8.19
C PRO A 42 0.77 21.47 9.65
N HIS A 43 -0.04 20.64 10.30
CA HIS A 43 -0.45 20.83 11.69
C HIS A 43 0.47 20.10 12.70
N LEU A 44 1.38 19.25 12.23
CA LEU A 44 2.29 18.49 13.10
C LEU A 44 3.29 19.38 13.85
N SER A 45 3.73 20.49 13.26
CA SER A 45 4.66 21.42 13.93
C SER A 45 4.04 22.07 15.16
N TYR A 46 2.78 22.49 15.09
CA TYR A 46 2.06 23.08 16.23
C TYR A 46 1.89 22.07 17.37
N ILE A 47 1.51 20.83 17.03
CA ILE A 47 1.41 19.75 18.03
C ILE A 47 2.78 19.46 18.64
N ALA A 48 3.83 19.42 17.82
CA ALA A 48 5.18 19.16 18.30
C ALA A 48 5.69 20.24 19.26
N ASP A 49 5.29 21.50 19.09
CA ASP A 49 5.71 22.58 19.98
C ASP A 49 4.95 22.55 21.32
N ASP A 50 3.65 22.24 21.31
CA ASP A 50 2.89 22.00 22.54
C ASP A 50 3.42 20.78 23.32
N MET A 51 3.84 19.73 22.61
CA MET A 51 4.42 18.53 23.21
C MET A 51 5.86 18.73 23.75
N LYS A 52 6.52 19.87 23.46
CA LYS A 52 7.85 20.22 24.00
C LYS A 52 7.79 21.12 25.24
N ALA A 53 6.60 21.54 25.66
CA ALA A 53 6.45 22.41 26.82
C ALA A 53 7.20 21.82 28.03
N GLN A 54 8.11 22.60 28.62
CA GLN A 54 8.89 22.15 29.76
C GLN A 54 7.97 21.86 30.95
N ILE A 55 8.04 20.64 31.45
CA ILE A 55 7.40 20.27 32.70
C ILE A 55 8.29 20.76 33.85
N PRO A 56 7.76 21.57 34.79
CA PRO A 56 8.52 22.03 35.95
C PRO A 56 8.99 20.85 36.80
N ASN A 57 10.15 21.01 37.45
CA ASN A 57 10.60 20.01 38.40
C ASN A 57 9.66 20.00 39.61
N PRO A 58 9.02 18.88 39.98
CA PRO A 58 8.12 18.84 41.13
C PRO A 58 8.88 19.15 42.41
N ALA A 59 8.21 19.84 43.34
CA ALA A 59 8.65 19.86 44.72
C ALA A 59 8.55 18.43 45.29
N ASP A 60 9.63 17.94 45.90
CA ASP A 60 9.74 16.61 46.52
C ASP A 60 8.89 16.45 47.79
N ALA A 61 8.28 17.55 48.26
CA ALA A 61 7.36 17.56 49.38
C ALA A 61 6.03 16.82 49.13
N PHE A 62 5.65 16.56 47.87
CA PHE A 62 4.38 15.92 47.50
C PHE A 62 4.60 14.76 46.53
N VAL A 63 4.57 13.53 47.05
CA VAL A 63 4.82 12.32 46.24
C VAL A 63 3.78 12.14 45.13
N GLU A 64 2.54 12.54 45.37
CA GLU A 64 1.45 12.49 44.39
C GLU A 64 1.70 13.45 43.22
N LEU A 65 2.27 14.64 43.49
CA LEU A 65 2.63 15.60 42.45
C LEU A 65 3.78 15.06 41.59
N VAL A 66 4.78 14.42 42.22
CA VAL A 66 5.88 13.77 41.50
C VAL A 66 5.35 12.67 40.58
N GLN A 67 4.48 11.79 41.08
CA GLN A 67 3.88 10.72 40.29
C GLN A 67 3.00 11.25 39.17
N PHE A 68 2.20 12.29 39.43
CA PHE A 68 1.37 12.96 38.42
C PHE A 68 2.22 13.53 37.29
N LEU A 69 3.27 14.32 37.60
CA LEU A 69 4.11 14.92 36.57
C LEU A 69 4.88 13.87 35.76
N LYS A 70 5.27 12.75 36.39
CA LYS A 70 5.86 11.61 35.68
C LYS A 70 4.87 10.98 34.69
N ALA A 71 3.67 10.61 35.15
CA ALA A 71 2.64 10.03 34.29
C ALA A 71 2.20 10.98 33.17
N HIS A 72 2.14 12.28 33.46
CA HIS A 72 1.87 13.32 32.48
C HIS A 72 2.95 13.35 31.39
N ASN A 73 4.24 13.32 31.75
CA ASN A 73 5.32 13.29 30.78
C ASN A 73 5.30 12.02 29.92
N GLU A 74 5.07 10.86 30.52
CA GLU A 74 4.95 9.59 29.80
C GLU A 74 3.82 9.63 28.77
N THR A 75 2.67 10.19 29.17
CA THR A 75 1.51 10.37 28.29
C THR A 75 1.82 11.35 27.15
N GLN A 76 2.45 12.49 27.45
CA GLN A 76 2.86 13.50 26.46
C GLN A 76 3.79 12.87 25.39
N GLN A 77 4.76 12.05 25.80
CA GLN A 77 5.65 11.34 24.88
C GLN A 77 4.91 10.29 24.04
N ALA A 78 4.02 9.51 24.65
CA ALA A 78 3.22 8.52 23.95
C ALA A 78 2.31 9.15 22.89
N THR A 79 1.64 10.26 23.24
CA THR A 79 0.80 11.03 22.31
C THR A 79 1.62 11.59 21.15
N ALA A 80 2.78 12.20 21.43
CA ALA A 80 3.66 12.73 20.39
C ALA A 80 4.11 11.62 19.42
N THR A 81 4.47 10.45 19.94
CA THR A 81 4.86 9.29 19.13
C THR A 81 3.73 8.80 18.23
N MET A 82 2.50 8.73 18.77
CA MET A 82 1.32 8.33 18.01
C MET A 82 0.97 9.31 16.90
N VAL A 83 1.04 10.62 17.17
CA VAL A 83 0.78 11.65 16.17
C VAL A 83 1.81 11.57 15.03
N TRP A 84 3.09 11.40 15.34
CA TRP A 84 4.10 11.22 14.29
C TRP A 84 3.97 9.91 13.52
N SER A 85 3.53 8.82 14.16
CA SER A 85 3.39 7.52 13.51
C SER A 85 2.24 7.46 12.49
N VAL A 86 1.14 8.19 12.73
CA VAL A 86 0.00 8.25 11.80
C VAL A 86 0.40 8.79 10.44
N GLY A 87 1.23 9.83 10.38
CA GLY A 87 1.74 10.38 9.12
C GLY A 87 2.52 9.32 8.32
N GLY A 88 3.44 8.62 8.98
CA GLY A 88 4.25 7.56 8.35
C GLY A 88 3.42 6.35 7.92
N ALA A 89 2.55 5.84 8.79
CA ALA A 89 1.70 4.68 8.50
C ALA A 89 0.75 4.94 7.32
N THR A 90 0.16 6.14 7.28
CA THR A 90 -0.73 6.55 6.19
C THR A 90 0.01 6.66 4.86
N GLY A 91 1.23 7.23 4.86
CA GLY A 91 2.08 7.27 3.67
C GLY A 91 2.48 5.87 3.17
N HIS A 92 2.78 4.94 4.09
CA HIS A 92 3.06 3.54 3.72
C HIS A 92 1.83 2.85 3.11
N LEU A 93 0.63 3.09 3.65
CA LEU A 93 -0.61 2.54 3.12
C LEU A 93 -0.91 3.07 1.71
N ALA A 94 -0.77 4.38 1.49
CA ALA A 94 -0.93 5.00 0.18
C ALA A 94 0.06 4.42 -0.85
N ALA A 95 1.34 4.30 -0.47
CA ALA A 95 2.36 3.71 -1.32
C ALA A 95 2.07 2.22 -1.66
N ALA A 96 1.58 1.44 -0.69
CA ALA A 96 1.19 0.06 -0.91
C ALA A 96 0.01 -0.06 -1.87
N ALA A 97 -1.05 0.74 -1.66
CA ALA A 97 -2.22 0.78 -2.53
C ALA A 97 -1.83 1.18 -3.98
N GLY A 98 -0.94 2.17 -4.14
CA GLY A 98 -0.42 2.56 -5.45
C GLY A 98 0.38 1.46 -6.16
N ARG A 99 1.20 0.69 -5.43
CA ARG A 99 1.93 -0.46 -5.98
C ARG A 99 0.99 -1.56 -6.45
N ILE A 100 0.00 -1.93 -5.63
CA ILE A 100 -1.00 -2.94 -5.99
C ILE A 100 -1.76 -2.48 -7.24
N ALA A 101 -2.22 -1.22 -7.27
CA ALA A 101 -2.95 -0.70 -8.40
C ALA A 101 -2.14 -0.75 -9.71
N THR A 102 -0.84 -0.44 -9.65
CA THR A 102 0.06 -0.51 -10.81
C THR A 102 0.22 -1.94 -11.31
N GLN A 103 0.48 -2.89 -10.40
CA GLN A 103 0.73 -4.29 -10.76
C GLN A 103 -0.50 -4.98 -11.38
N TYR A 104 -1.69 -4.62 -10.90
CA TYR A 104 -2.93 -5.11 -11.50
C TYR A 104 -3.24 -4.45 -12.85
N ALA A 105 -2.99 -3.14 -13.02
CA ALA A 105 -3.17 -2.46 -14.31
C ALA A 105 -2.29 -3.08 -15.41
N ASP A 106 -1.04 -3.43 -15.10
CA ASP A 106 -0.14 -4.09 -16.04
C ASP A 106 -0.64 -5.50 -16.42
N SER A 107 -1.19 -6.23 -15.44
CA SER A 107 -1.75 -7.58 -15.65
C SER A 107 -3.01 -7.57 -16.51
N ASP A 108 -3.88 -6.58 -16.32
CA ASP A 108 -5.09 -6.40 -17.12
C ASP A 108 -4.75 -5.99 -18.56
N ALA A 109 -3.80 -5.06 -18.73
CA ALA A 109 -3.32 -4.64 -20.05
C ALA A 109 -2.70 -5.82 -20.83
N PHE A 110 -1.91 -6.66 -20.14
CA PHE A 110 -1.35 -7.87 -20.73
C PHE A 110 -2.43 -8.88 -21.13
N SER A 111 -3.41 -9.11 -20.27
CA SER A 111 -4.53 -10.03 -20.53
C SER A 111 -5.39 -9.54 -21.70
N ALA A 112 -5.68 -8.24 -21.77
CA ALA A 112 -6.42 -7.63 -22.88
C ALA A 112 -5.69 -7.79 -24.22
N ALA A 113 -4.36 -7.61 -24.24
CA ALA A 113 -3.55 -7.85 -25.44
C ALA A 113 -3.61 -9.32 -25.90
N ARG A 114 -3.55 -10.27 -24.96
CA ARG A 114 -3.68 -11.70 -25.26
C ARG A 114 -5.05 -12.07 -25.78
N VAL A 115 -6.12 -11.52 -25.21
CA VAL A 115 -7.48 -11.74 -25.70
C VAL A 115 -7.63 -11.18 -27.12
N SER A 116 -7.14 -9.96 -27.38
CA SER A 116 -7.18 -9.37 -28.73
C SER A 116 -6.41 -10.22 -29.76
N ASP A 117 -5.26 -10.79 -29.37
CA ASP A 117 -4.49 -11.71 -30.23
C ASP A 117 -5.29 -12.99 -30.55
N VAL A 118 -5.98 -13.56 -29.55
CA VAL A 118 -6.83 -14.75 -29.72
C VAL A 118 -8.04 -14.43 -30.60
N GLU A 119 -8.75 -13.33 -30.33
CA GLU A 119 -9.88 -12.87 -31.14
C GLU A 119 -9.46 -12.66 -32.60
N ARG A 120 -8.30 -12.05 -32.84
CA ARG A 120 -7.76 -11.85 -34.19
C ARG A 120 -7.43 -13.17 -34.88
N ALA A 121 -6.86 -14.12 -34.14
CA ALA A 121 -6.56 -15.46 -34.66
C ALA A 121 -7.83 -16.25 -35.00
N LEU A 122 -8.88 -16.11 -34.18
CA LEU A 122 -10.19 -16.72 -34.44
C LEU A 122 -10.93 -16.05 -35.60
N ALA A 123 -10.83 -14.72 -35.74
CA ALA A 123 -11.45 -13.96 -36.82
C ALA A 123 -10.78 -14.19 -38.19
N ASN A 124 -9.48 -14.54 -38.22
CA ASN A 124 -8.73 -14.85 -39.44
C ASN A 124 -7.98 -16.20 -39.31
N PRO A 125 -8.69 -17.35 -39.37
CA PRO A 125 -8.08 -18.66 -39.21
C PRO A 125 -7.02 -18.99 -40.29
N GLY A 126 -7.12 -18.37 -41.48
CA GLY A 126 -6.19 -18.57 -42.60
C GLY A 126 -4.90 -17.73 -42.53
N GLY A 127 -4.83 -16.70 -41.67
CA GLY A 127 -3.67 -15.79 -41.58
C GLY A 127 -2.62 -16.20 -40.54
N ALA A 128 -2.99 -17.05 -39.57
CA ALA A 128 -2.13 -17.43 -38.44
C ALA A 128 -0.97 -18.38 -38.83
N GLY A 129 -0.92 -18.86 -40.07
CA GLY A 129 0.06 -19.85 -40.53
C GLY A 129 1.38 -19.33 -41.08
N GLN A 130 1.56 -18.02 -41.31
CA GLN A 130 2.70 -17.54 -42.13
C GLN A 130 3.78 -16.69 -41.42
N GLY A 131 3.68 -16.41 -40.11
CA GLY A 131 4.54 -15.37 -39.51
C GLY A 131 5.21 -15.61 -38.16
N ARG A 132 4.91 -16.67 -37.41
CA ARG A 132 5.49 -16.82 -36.06
C ARG A 132 6.38 -18.07 -35.97
N PRO A 133 7.68 -17.93 -35.64
CA PRO A 133 8.49 -19.08 -35.24
C PRO A 133 7.81 -19.72 -34.01
N ARG A 134 7.36 -20.97 -34.14
CA ARG A 134 6.88 -21.74 -33.00
C ARG A 134 8.07 -21.97 -32.06
N PRO A 135 8.00 -21.60 -30.77
CA PRO A 135 8.97 -22.08 -29.79
C PRO A 135 8.90 -23.61 -29.83
N ALA A 136 10.01 -24.26 -30.16
CA ALA A 136 10.10 -25.71 -30.09
C ALA A 136 10.02 -26.09 -28.61
N LEU A 137 8.88 -26.64 -28.19
CA LEU A 137 8.75 -27.28 -26.89
C LEU A 137 9.40 -28.66 -27.05
N PRO A 138 10.52 -28.96 -26.35
CA PRO A 138 11.09 -30.30 -26.40
C PRO A 138 10.09 -31.29 -25.81
N ASP A 139 9.86 -32.39 -26.53
CA ASP A 139 8.97 -33.47 -26.13
C ASP A 139 9.51 -34.17 -24.87
N PRO A 140 8.80 -34.10 -23.72
CA PRO A 140 9.24 -34.76 -22.48
C PRO A 140 9.07 -36.28 -22.50
N THR A 141 8.55 -36.86 -23.58
CA THR A 141 8.35 -38.32 -23.76
C THR A 141 9.19 -38.93 -24.89
N GLY A 142 10.10 -38.15 -25.48
CA GLY A 142 11.06 -38.66 -26.46
C GLY A 142 12.03 -39.66 -25.83
N PRO A 143 12.37 -40.77 -26.52
CA PRO A 143 13.28 -41.76 -25.97
C PRO A 143 14.65 -41.13 -25.70
N ASP A 144 15.11 -41.31 -24.47
CA ASP A 144 16.41 -40.90 -23.92
C ASP A 144 17.54 -40.99 -24.94
N SER A 145 18.25 -39.88 -25.13
CA SER A 145 19.55 -39.86 -25.80
C SER A 145 20.41 -38.74 -25.21
N GLY A 146 20.87 -38.96 -23.98
CA GLY A 146 22.25 -38.59 -23.65
C GLY A 146 23.23 -39.49 -24.41
N PRO A 147 24.56 -39.20 -24.48
CA PRO A 147 25.32 -38.36 -23.53
C PRO A 147 26.27 -37.34 -24.20
N GLY A 148 26.68 -36.29 -23.48
CA GLY A 148 27.65 -35.33 -24.04
C GLY A 148 28.18 -34.23 -23.13
N ARG A 149 28.98 -34.60 -22.13
CA ARG A 149 30.17 -33.87 -21.65
C ARG A 149 30.00 -32.49 -20.97
N ALA A 150 30.20 -32.50 -19.65
CA ALA A 150 30.60 -31.35 -18.84
C ALA A 150 31.90 -30.72 -19.33
N VAL A 151 31.95 -29.38 -19.42
CA VAL A 151 33.17 -28.56 -19.22
C VAL A 151 32.74 -27.18 -18.70
N LEU A 152 33.16 -26.83 -17.48
CA LEU A 152 33.24 -25.46 -16.94
C LEU A 152 34.40 -24.71 -17.62
N PRO A 153 34.25 -23.42 -17.86
CA PRO A 153 35.09 -22.46 -17.14
C PRO A 153 34.30 -21.36 -16.42
#